data_AF-M5JJB7-F1
#
_entry.id   AF-M5JJB7-F1
#
_cell.length_a   1.000
_cell.length_b   1.000
_cell.length_c   1.000
_cell.angle_alpha   90.00
_cell.angle_beta   90.00
_cell.angle_gamma   90.00
#
_symmetry.space_group_name_H-M   'P 1'
#
loop_
_entity.id
_entity.type
_entity.pdbx_description
1 polymer ?
#
loop_
_entity_poly.entity_id
_entity_poly.type
_entity_poly.pdbx_seq_one_letter_code
_entity_poly.pdbx_strand_id
1 'polypeptide(L)'
;MTSDRTHYAKLMDKWREAEALAELIRQFADDGGRHRLKVKVEHPDPVVAGNAERVINDMMKNNGFGVTVQKALERVERKRDDAREEFLQEAGAGYLAPSTAERQLGDLLREPRPPKK
;
A
#
# COMPACT_ATOMS: atom_id res chain seq x y z
N MET A 1 -6.01 7.83 -25.88
CA MET A 1 -5.87 8.94 -24.92
C MET A 1 -6.77 8.84 -23.69
N THR A 2 -7.96 8.22 -23.75
CA THR A 2 -8.83 8.04 -22.56
C THR A 2 -8.39 6.87 -21.66
N SER A 3 -7.87 5.78 -22.24
CA SER A 3 -7.43 4.58 -21.51
C SER A 3 -6.30 4.86 -20.51
N ASP A 4 -5.28 5.61 -20.93
CA ASP A 4 -4.11 5.92 -20.09
C ASP A 4 -4.50 6.81 -18.91
N ARG A 5 -5.39 7.78 -19.16
CA ARG A 5 -5.93 8.67 -18.11
C ARG A 5 -6.74 7.90 -17.07
N THR A 6 -7.48 6.87 -17.49
CA THR A 6 -8.19 5.97 -16.56
C THR A 6 -7.28 4.98 -15.85
N HIS A 7 -6.16 4.56 -16.45
CA HIS A 7 -5.18 3.69 -15.81
C HIS A 7 -4.42 4.44 -14.70
N TYR A 8 -3.95 5.65 -15.01
CA TYR A 8 -3.27 6.51 -14.07
C TYR A 8 -4.13 6.91 -12.87
N ALA A 9 -5.42 7.20 -13.11
CA ALA A 9 -6.39 7.45 -12.05
C ALA A 9 -6.53 6.24 -11.10
N LYS A 10 -6.59 5.03 -11.65
CA LYS A 10 -6.66 3.79 -10.84
C LYS A 10 -5.41 3.56 -10.00
N LEU A 11 -4.22 3.86 -10.54
CA LEU A 11 -2.97 3.76 -9.77
C LEU A 11 -2.91 4.79 -8.64
N MET A 12 -3.35 6.02 -8.90
CA MET A 12 -3.48 7.07 -7.87
C MET A 12 -4.46 6.67 -6.76
N ASP A 13 -5.62 6.13 -7.12
CA ASP A 13 -6.61 5.70 -6.15
C ASP A 13 -6.07 4.53 -5.30
N LYS A 14 -5.40 3.55 -5.94
CA LYS A 14 -4.75 2.42 -5.26
C LYS A 14 -3.67 2.91 -4.27
N TRP A 15 -2.87 3.90 -4.64
CA TRP A 15 -1.87 4.49 -3.74
C TRP A 15 -2.54 5.21 -2.56
N ARG A 16 -3.54 6.05 -2.81
CA ARG A 16 -4.29 6.77 -1.76
C ARG A 16 -4.97 5.82 -0.77
N GLU A 17 -5.58 4.74 -1.26
CA GLU A 17 -6.17 3.71 -0.42
C GLU A 17 -5.13 3.02 0.47
N ALA A 18 -3.96 2.71 -0.07
CA ALA A 18 -2.87 2.11 0.69
C ALA A 18 -2.29 3.08 1.75
N GLU A 19 -2.18 4.37 1.45
CA GLU A 19 -1.78 5.40 2.41
C GLU A 19 -2.78 5.56 3.54
N ALA A 20 -4.07 5.66 3.22
CA ALA A 20 -5.12 5.78 4.23
C ALA A 20 -5.13 4.58 5.18
N LEU A 21 -4.97 3.37 4.64
CA LEU A 21 -4.93 2.14 5.44
C LEU A 21 -3.68 2.04 6.33
N ALA A 22 -2.52 2.47 5.83
CA ALA A 22 -1.30 2.53 6.62
C ALA A 22 -1.42 3.54 7.77
N GLU A 23 -2.01 4.71 7.50
CA GLU A 23 -2.23 5.75 8.49
C GLU A 23 -3.23 5.31 9.58
N LEU A 24 -4.32 4.63 9.20
CA LEU A 24 -5.28 4.08 10.16
C LEU A 24 -4.65 3.05 11.11
N ILE A 25 -3.80 2.16 10.59
CA ILE A 25 -3.12 1.15 11.43
C ILE A 25 -2.04 1.78 12.31
N ARG A 26 -1.38 2.84 11.83
CA ARG A 26 -0.44 3.62 12.63
C ARG A 26 -1.15 4.33 13.79
N GLN A 27 -2.25 5.03 13.52
CA GLN A 27 -3.08 5.67 14.54
C GLN A 27 -3.59 4.65 15.55
N PHE A 28 -4.12 3.52 15.08
CA PHE A 28 -4.53 2.43 15.97
C PHE A 28 -3.39 1.94 16.87
N ALA A 29 -2.17 1.77 16.31
CA ALA A 29 -1.02 1.34 17.07
C ALA A 29 -0.60 2.37 18.14
N ASP A 30 -0.62 3.66 17.79
CA ASP A 30 -0.20 4.77 18.65
C ASP A 30 -1.24 5.10 19.74
N ASP A 31 -2.54 4.95 19.45
CA ASP A 31 -3.66 5.11 20.40
C ASP A 31 -3.79 3.94 21.41
N GLY A 32 -2.71 3.19 21.58
CA GLY A 32 -2.66 2.07 22.52
C GLY A 32 -3.14 0.75 21.96
N GLY A 33 -3.29 0.60 20.64
CA GLY A 33 -3.38 -0.72 19.99
C GLY A 33 -2.11 -1.56 20.16
N ARG A 34 -0.96 -0.93 20.43
CA ARG A 34 0.25 -1.63 20.93
C ARG A 34 0.09 -2.12 22.38
N HIS A 35 -0.85 -1.56 23.13
CA HIS A 35 -1.14 -1.93 24.49
C HIS A 35 -2.29 -2.96 24.54
N ARG A 36 -2.16 -3.90 25.46
CA ARG A 36 -3.05 -5.08 25.56
C ARG A 36 -4.52 -4.65 25.67
N LEU A 37 -5.36 -5.14 24.75
CA LEU A 37 -6.82 -5.11 24.91
C LEU A 37 -7.17 -5.93 26.17
N LYS A 38 -7.77 -5.29 27.18
CA LYS A 38 -8.33 -6.01 28.33
C LYS A 38 -9.60 -6.70 27.86
N VAL A 39 -9.57 -8.03 27.77
CA VAL A 39 -10.77 -8.84 27.49
C VAL A 39 -11.52 -9.03 28.81
N LYS A 40 -12.79 -8.67 28.82
CA LYS A 40 -13.71 -8.95 29.92
C LYS A 40 -14.58 -10.13 29.51
N VAL A 41 -14.67 -11.16 30.34
CA VAL A 41 -15.47 -12.36 30.05
C VAL A 41 -16.74 -12.33 30.88
N GLU A 42 -17.90 -12.31 30.21
CA GLU A 42 -19.19 -12.42 30.88
C GLU A 42 -19.60 -13.88 30.97
N HIS A 43 -19.71 -14.40 32.20
CA HIS A 43 -20.15 -15.76 32.47
C HIS A 43 -20.99 -15.80 33.76
N PRO A 44 -22.05 -16.63 33.86
CA PRO A 44 -22.89 -16.73 35.05
C PRO A 44 -22.13 -17.15 36.32
N ASP A 45 -21.10 -17.98 36.15
CA ASP A 45 -20.17 -18.36 37.21
C ASP A 45 -18.94 -17.41 37.23
N PRO A 46 -18.73 -16.64 38.31
CA PRO A 46 -17.62 -15.69 38.43
C PRO A 46 -16.24 -16.36 38.52
N VAL A 47 -16.16 -17.61 39.00
CA VAL A 47 -14.89 -18.36 39.06
C VAL A 47 -14.46 -18.75 37.65
N VAL A 48 -15.41 -19.20 36.83
CA VAL A 48 -15.16 -19.52 35.41
C VAL A 48 -14.79 -18.24 34.64
N ALA A 49 -15.50 -17.13 34.87
CA ALA A 49 -15.16 -15.84 34.26
C ALA A 49 -13.72 -15.41 34.58
N GLY A 50 -13.33 -15.42 35.86
CA GLY A 50 -11.99 -15.03 36.29
C GLY A 50 -10.89 -15.94 35.74
N ASN A 51 -11.15 -17.25 35.66
CA ASN A 51 -10.20 -18.20 35.07
C ASN A 51 -10.04 -18.00 33.55
N ALA A 52 -11.13 -17.79 32.84
CA ALA A 52 -11.11 -17.50 31.40
C ALA A 52 -10.35 -16.20 31.11
N GLU A 53 -10.61 -15.14 31.88
CA GLU A 53 -9.87 -13.88 31.78
C GLU A 53 -8.38 -14.08 32.02
N ARG A 54 -7.98 -14.85 33.04
CA ARG A 54 -6.58 -15.13 33.34
C ARG A 54 -5.87 -15.85 32.19
N VAL A 55 -6.50 -16.91 31.63
CA VAL A 55 -5.93 -17.68 30.51
C VAL A 55 -5.76 -16.79 29.27
N ILE A 56 -6.79 -16.03 28.90
CA ILE A 56 -6.73 -15.11 27.75
C ILE A 56 -5.64 -14.06 27.96
N ASN A 57 -5.55 -13.50 29.17
CA ASN A 57 -4.54 -12.50 29.51
C ASN A 57 -3.11 -13.05 29.48
N ASP A 58 -2.91 -14.30 29.89
CA ASP A 58 -1.59 -14.96 29.83
C ASP A 58 -1.20 -15.31 28.39
N MET A 59 -2.16 -15.72 27.54
CA MET A 59 -1.92 -15.88 26.09
C MET A 59 -1.58 -14.55 25.40
N MET A 60 -2.16 -13.44 25.86
CA MET A 60 -1.92 -12.10 25.28
C MET A 60 -0.72 -11.36 25.89
N LYS A 61 -0.16 -11.82 27.01
CA LYS A 61 1.00 -11.21 27.70
C LYS A 61 2.31 -11.39 26.92
N ASN A 62 2.50 -12.52 26.24
CA ASN A 62 3.75 -12.84 25.56
C ASN A 62 3.72 -12.40 24.09
N ASN A 63 3.83 -11.09 23.85
CA ASN A 63 4.06 -10.50 22.53
C ASN A 63 2.97 -10.71 21.48
N GLY A 64 1.98 -11.59 21.67
CA GLY A 64 1.05 -12.02 20.62
C GLY A 64 0.31 -10.87 19.94
N PHE A 65 -0.31 -9.98 20.70
CA PHE A 65 -1.10 -8.89 20.13
C PHE A 65 -0.22 -7.76 19.58
N GLY A 66 0.76 -7.28 20.36
CA GLY A 66 1.68 -6.22 19.92
C GLY A 66 2.48 -6.61 18.66
N VAL A 67 2.98 -7.85 18.60
CA VAL A 67 3.66 -8.38 17.40
C VAL A 67 2.69 -8.52 16.23
N THR A 68 1.43 -8.84 16.47
CA THR A 68 0.42 -8.90 15.40
C THR A 68 0.16 -7.52 14.82
N VAL A 69 0.01 -6.49 15.68
CA VAL A 69 -0.16 -5.10 15.25
C VAL A 69 1.08 -4.62 14.49
N GLN A 70 2.28 -4.94 14.97
CA GLN A 70 3.53 -4.59 14.30
C GLN A 70 3.67 -5.26 12.93
N LYS A 71 3.38 -6.57 12.83
CA LYS A 71 3.36 -7.29 11.54
C LYS A 71 2.29 -6.75 10.59
N ALA A 72 1.13 -6.34 11.11
CA ALA A 72 0.10 -5.70 10.32
C ALA A 72 0.59 -4.36 9.76
N LEU A 73 1.23 -3.52 10.59
CA LEU A 73 1.83 -2.25 10.18
C LEU A 73 2.89 -2.46 9.08
N GLU A 74 3.82 -3.40 9.26
CA GLU A 74 4.86 -3.71 8.27
C GLU A 74 4.26 -4.13 6.92
N ARG A 75 3.18 -4.93 6.92
CA ARG A 75 2.51 -5.36 5.68
C ARG A 75 1.87 -4.20 4.95
N VAL A 76 1.25 -3.26 5.67
CA VAL A 76 0.54 -2.14 5.03
C VAL A 76 1.48 -1.04 4.59
N GLU A 77 2.57 -0.81 5.31
CA GLU A 77 3.65 0.07 4.86
C GLU A 77 4.32 -0.47 3.59
N ARG A 78 4.59 -1.79 3.53
CA ARG A 78 5.08 -2.41 2.29
C ARG A 78 4.10 -2.25 1.14
N LYS A 79 2.81 -2.51 1.36
CA LYS A 79 1.77 -2.35 0.33
C LYS A 79 1.67 -0.91 -0.18
N ARG A 80 1.83 0.08 0.71
CA ARG A 80 1.90 1.50 0.35
C ARG A 80 3.11 1.78 -0.53
N ASP A 81 4.28 1.29 -0.15
CA ASP A 81 5.53 1.52 -0.88
C ASP A 81 5.49 0.85 -2.26
N ASP A 82 4.97 -0.37 -2.36
CA ASP A 82 4.77 -1.08 -3.63
C ASP A 82 3.80 -0.32 -4.56
N ALA A 83 2.68 0.18 -4.03
CA ALA A 83 1.71 0.96 -4.81
C ALA A 83 2.28 2.32 -5.27
N ARG A 84 3.11 2.95 -4.44
CA ARG A 84 3.84 4.16 -4.79
C ARG A 84 4.87 3.88 -5.88
N GLU A 85 5.60 2.78 -5.78
CA GLU A 85 6.59 2.38 -6.78
C GLU A 85 5.93 2.09 -8.14
N GLU A 86 4.84 1.32 -8.17
CA GLU A 86 4.05 1.09 -9.39
C GLU A 86 3.60 2.40 -10.04
N PHE A 87 3.08 3.34 -9.23
CA PHE A 87 2.67 4.65 -9.74
C PHE A 87 3.85 5.44 -10.33
N LEU A 88 4.99 5.47 -9.63
CA LEU A 88 6.19 6.18 -10.08
C LEU A 88 6.84 5.53 -11.31
N GLN A 89 6.80 4.21 -11.43
CA GLN A 89 7.30 3.49 -12.60
C GLN A 89 6.46 3.82 -13.84
N GLU A 90 5.13 3.81 -13.73
CA GLU A 90 4.25 4.20 -14.83
C GLU A 90 4.42 5.69 -15.19
N ALA A 91 4.66 6.54 -14.18
CA ALA A 91 4.98 7.94 -14.36
C ALA A 91 6.31 8.19 -15.09
N GLY A 92 7.35 7.45 -14.69
CA GLY A 92 8.68 7.53 -15.30
C GLY A 92 8.72 6.91 -16.69
N ALA A 93 7.98 5.83 -16.94
CA ALA A 93 7.86 5.18 -18.25
C ALA A 93 7.23 6.11 -19.29
N GLY A 94 6.25 6.93 -18.89
CA GLY A 94 5.70 7.99 -19.74
C GLY A 94 6.69 9.10 -20.09
N TYR A 95 7.71 9.33 -19.26
CA TYR A 95 8.77 10.33 -19.49
C TYR A 95 9.95 9.80 -20.31
N LEU A 96 10.22 8.48 -20.24
CA LEU A 96 11.27 7.78 -21.00
C LEU A 96 10.77 7.19 -22.32
N ALA A 97 9.47 7.14 -22.57
CA ALA A 97 8.93 6.79 -23.87
C ALA A 97 9.44 7.84 -24.88
N PRO A 98 10.25 7.45 -25.89
CA PRO A 98 10.67 8.40 -26.91
C PRO A 98 9.41 8.99 -27.53
N SER A 99 9.26 10.29 -27.37
CA SER A 99 8.14 11.04 -27.89
C SER A 99 7.95 10.63 -29.35
N THR A 100 6.75 10.17 -29.70
CA THR A 100 6.42 9.81 -31.08
C THR A 100 6.62 11.00 -32.03
N ALA A 101 6.73 12.22 -31.49
CA ALA A 101 7.10 13.43 -32.21
C ALA A 101 8.56 13.43 -32.70
N GLU A 102 9.51 12.82 -31.97
CA GLU A 102 10.92 12.73 -32.41
C GLU A 102 11.10 11.74 -33.57
N ARG A 103 10.29 10.66 -33.61
CA ARG A 103 10.29 9.73 -34.76
C ARG A 103 9.72 10.36 -36.03
N GLN A 104 8.66 11.17 -35.93
CA GLN A 104 8.09 11.84 -37.10
C GLN A 104 8.99 12.97 -37.64
N LEU A 105 9.75 13.67 -36.77
CA LEU A 105 10.72 14.68 -37.21
C LEU A 105 11.92 14.06 -37.94
N GLY A 106 12.38 12.87 -37.50
CA GLY A 106 13.47 12.14 -38.15
C GLY A 106 13.13 11.63 -39.55
N ASP A 107 11.87 11.25 -39.80
CA ASP A 107 11.40 10.83 -41.12
C ASP A 107 11.11 12.02 -42.06
N LEU A 108 10.71 13.19 -41.52
CA LEU A 108 10.49 14.41 -42.32
C LEU A 108 11.79 15.10 -42.74
N LEU A 109 12.90 14.88 -42.03
CA LEU A 109 14.23 15.46 -42.34
C LEU A 109 15.09 14.54 -43.23
N ARG A 110 14.57 13.39 -43.66
CA ARG A 110 15.28 12.47 -44.56
C ARG A 110 15.09 12.93 -46.00
N GLU A 111 15.95 13.84 -46.46
CA GLU A 111 15.95 14.33 -47.85
C GLU A 111 15.91 13.17 -48.87
N PRO A 112 15.08 13.25 -49.92
CA PRO A 112 15.17 12.33 -51.04
C PRO A 112 16.46 12.61 -51.81
N ARG A 113 17.40 11.67 -51.77
CA ARG A 113 18.61 11.72 -52.62
C ARG A 113 18.19 11.79 -54.10
N PRO A 114 18.75 12.70 -54.91
CA PRO A 114 18.40 12.80 -56.32
C PRO A 114 18.87 11.54 -57.06
N PRO A 115 18.12 11.07 -58.07
CA PRO A 115 18.50 9.90 -58.85
C PRO A 115 19.77 10.21 -59.64
N LYS A 116 20.79 9.37 -59.49
CA LYS A 116 21.98 9.40 -60.33
C LYS A 116 21.58 9.02 -61.76
N LYS A 117 21.87 9.90 -62.71
CA LYS A 117 21.83 9.61 -64.15
C LYS A 117 23.00 8.71 -64.54
#